data_AF-A0A428NT12-F1
#
_entry.id   AF-A0A428NT12-F1
#
_cell.length_a   1.000
_cell.length_b   1.000
_cell.length_c   1.000
_cell.angle_alpha   90.00
_cell.angle_beta   90.00
_cell.angle_gamma   90.00
#
_symmetry.space_group_name_H-M   'P 1'
#
loop_
_entity.id
_entity.type
_entity.pdbx_description
1 polymer ?
#
loop_
_entity_poly.entity_id
_entity_poly.type
_entity_poly.pdbx_seq_one_letter_code
_entity_poly.pdbx_strand_id
1 'polypeptide(L)'
;MHYQPVAEMVDDAYIGRPQEEVQVEPAASNDALDDVFGSGPSSPTAEHHDESVSHPSDINRLQTEHTTAGYREGITVSKEKSLQEGFDEGFSLGATVGLKAGQLLGVLEGIAEAARTPETTTLLNQAREDLSIKGIFKADYWAEDGNWKYEVKAEDDVVFADVADAHPLIRKWTVIVDEQVALWRIDRGVLDDEMGERVEGVLDEPLV
;
A
#
# COMPACT_ATOMS: atom_id res chain seq x y z
N MET A 1 -50.50 -29.40 18.48
CA MET A 1 -49.19 -28.75 18.67
C MET A 1 -48.76 -28.15 17.35
N HIS A 2 -49.09 -26.87 17.15
CA HIS A 2 -48.72 -26.11 15.96
C HIS A 2 -47.30 -25.58 16.14
N TYR A 3 -46.42 -25.85 15.18
CA TYR A 3 -45.07 -25.28 15.12
C TYR A 3 -45.14 -23.96 14.34
N GLN A 4 -44.79 -22.85 14.99
CA GLN A 4 -44.51 -21.57 14.32
C GLN A 4 -43.03 -21.55 13.89
N PRO A 5 -42.71 -21.02 12.70
CA PRO A 5 -41.34 -20.83 12.27
C PRO A 5 -40.73 -19.61 12.97
N VAL A 6 -39.51 -19.75 13.47
CA VAL A 6 -38.71 -18.65 14.01
C VAL A 6 -38.20 -17.84 12.83
N ALA A 7 -38.68 -16.59 12.71
CA ALA A 7 -38.22 -15.64 11.72
C ALA A 7 -36.77 -15.23 11.98
N GLU A 8 -36.02 -15.11 10.89
CA GLU A 8 -34.64 -14.64 10.79
C GLU A 8 -34.47 -13.27 11.47
N MET A 9 -33.54 -13.18 12.42
CA MET A 9 -32.96 -11.91 12.84
C MET A 9 -31.85 -11.57 11.87
N VAL A 10 -32.15 -10.65 10.95
CA VAL A 10 -31.17 -9.99 10.09
C VAL A 10 -30.69 -8.76 10.83
N ASP A 11 -29.39 -8.65 11.06
CA ASP A 11 -28.74 -7.47 11.64
C ASP A 11 -28.98 -6.26 10.72
N ASP A 12 -29.76 -5.28 11.21
CA ASP A 12 -30.00 -4.02 10.51
C ASP A 12 -28.72 -3.17 10.53
N ALA A 13 -27.96 -3.31 9.44
CA ALA A 13 -26.93 -2.40 9.01
C ALA A 13 -27.53 -1.01 8.79
N TYR A 14 -27.20 -0.07 9.68
CA TYR A 14 -27.61 1.34 9.59
C TYR A 14 -26.83 2.05 8.46
N ILE A 15 -27.27 1.88 7.20
CA ILE A 15 -26.85 2.70 6.06
C ILE A 15 -28.00 3.65 5.71
N GLY A 16 -27.85 4.92 6.09
CA GLY A 16 -28.76 5.99 5.72
C GLY A 16 -28.66 6.32 4.22
N ARG A 17 -29.79 6.21 3.52
CA ARG A 17 -30.01 6.65 2.13
C ARG A 17 -30.50 8.11 2.13
N PRO A 18 -30.15 8.97 1.15
CA PRO A 18 -30.55 10.37 1.15
C PRO A 18 -31.97 10.52 0.60
N GLN A 19 -32.79 11.35 1.23
CA GLN A 19 -34.00 11.91 0.62
C GLN A 19 -33.83 13.43 0.47
N GLU A 20 -34.01 13.87 -0.77
CA GLU A 20 -34.27 15.26 -1.14
C GLU A 20 -35.60 15.71 -0.53
N GLU A 21 -35.59 16.80 0.23
CA GLU A 21 -36.73 17.71 0.31
C GLU A 21 -36.23 19.17 0.28
N VAL A 22 -36.77 19.92 -0.68
CA VAL A 22 -36.53 21.34 -0.93
C VAL A 22 -37.39 22.15 0.05
N GLN A 23 -36.78 22.97 0.91
CA GLN A 23 -37.49 24.05 1.62
C GLN A 23 -36.63 25.32 1.78
N VAL A 24 -36.97 26.30 0.92
CA VAL A 24 -37.11 27.76 1.11
C VAL A 24 -36.20 28.48 2.13
N GLU A 25 -35.36 29.38 1.62
CA GLU A 25 -34.68 30.42 2.42
C GLU A 25 -35.63 31.47 3.00
N PRO A 26 -35.33 31.96 4.21
CA PRO A 26 -35.41 33.37 4.46
C PRO A 26 -34.09 33.93 5.02
N ALA A 27 -33.61 34.96 4.34
CA ALA A 27 -32.94 36.17 4.82
C ALA A 27 -32.17 36.12 6.15
N ALA A 28 -30.88 36.44 6.01
CA ALA A 28 -29.92 36.78 7.04
C ALA A 28 -30.49 37.62 8.22
N SER A 29 -30.23 37.14 9.43
CA SER A 29 -29.88 37.99 10.56
C SER A 29 -28.78 37.29 11.37
N ASN A 30 -27.57 37.83 11.28
CA ASN A 30 -26.45 37.46 12.15
C ASN A 30 -26.76 37.94 13.57
N ASP A 31 -27.47 37.11 14.35
CA ASP A 31 -27.64 37.31 15.79
C ASP A 31 -26.95 36.18 16.56
N ALA A 32 -25.73 35.88 16.12
CA ALA A 32 -24.99 34.71 16.57
C ALA A 32 -24.12 34.96 17.82
N LEU A 33 -24.03 36.17 18.39
CA LEU A 33 -23.02 36.45 19.42
C LEU A 33 -23.39 37.52 20.49
N ASP A 34 -24.62 38.04 20.55
CA ASP A 34 -24.95 39.18 21.44
C ASP A 34 -25.49 38.79 22.84
N ASP A 35 -25.70 37.50 23.13
CA ASP A 35 -26.38 37.07 24.37
C ASP A 35 -25.46 36.45 25.44
N VAL A 36 -24.13 36.50 25.26
CA VAL A 36 -23.20 35.82 26.19
C VAL A 36 -22.47 36.79 27.13
N PHE A 37 -22.42 38.10 26.83
CA PHE A 37 -21.54 39.05 27.54
C PHE A 37 -22.23 40.30 28.11
N GLY A 38 -23.55 40.26 28.34
CA GLY A 38 -24.34 41.49 28.47
C GLY A 38 -25.00 41.85 29.81
N SER A 39 -24.80 41.16 30.95
CA SER A 39 -25.40 41.62 32.23
C SER A 39 -24.69 41.09 33.49
N GLY A 40 -23.48 41.59 33.77
CA GLY A 40 -22.90 41.54 35.11
C GLY A 40 -23.29 42.80 35.92
N PRO A 41 -23.68 42.69 37.21
CA PRO A 41 -23.97 43.85 38.05
C PRO A 41 -22.69 44.65 38.40
N SER A 42 -22.84 45.97 38.49
CA SER A 42 -21.82 46.98 38.79
C SER A 42 -20.87 46.67 39.98
N SER A 43 -19.55 46.62 39.72
CA SER A 43 -18.35 47.20 40.41
C SER A 43 -18.19 47.14 41.97
N PRO A 44 -16.99 47.30 42.60
CA PRO A 44 -15.67 47.75 42.08
C PRO A 44 -14.37 47.07 42.64
N THR A 45 -13.24 47.40 41.99
CA THR A 45 -11.86 47.60 42.51
C THR A 45 -10.97 46.47 43.09
N ALA A 46 -9.75 46.49 42.54
CA ALA A 46 -8.43 46.26 43.14
C ALA A 46 -7.86 44.83 43.12
N GLU A 47 -6.80 44.71 42.31
CA GLU A 47 -5.55 43.97 42.54
C GLU A 47 -5.71 42.49 42.95
N HIS A 48 -5.17 41.56 42.15
CA HIS A 48 -4.19 40.54 42.58
C HIS A 48 -4.06 39.42 41.54
N HIS A 49 -2.80 39.10 41.25
CA HIS A 49 -2.27 37.79 40.87
C HIS A 49 -2.81 37.10 39.60
N ASP A 50 -1.95 37.12 38.59
CA ASP A 50 -1.52 35.93 37.85
C ASP A 50 -1.77 34.64 38.65
N GLU A 51 -2.79 33.87 38.29
CA GLU A 51 -2.74 32.41 38.29
C GLU A 51 -3.81 31.92 37.31
N SER A 52 -3.36 31.19 36.30
CA SER A 52 -4.18 30.28 35.50
C SER A 52 -4.83 29.25 36.43
N VAL A 53 -5.93 29.60 37.10
CA VAL A 53 -6.69 28.66 37.91
C VAL A 53 -7.37 27.70 36.95
N SER A 54 -6.69 26.60 36.63
CA SER A 54 -7.27 25.44 35.97
C SER A 54 -8.44 24.97 36.83
N HIS A 55 -9.67 25.31 36.42
CA HIS A 55 -10.84 24.83 37.12
C HIS A 55 -10.87 23.29 37.01
N PRO A 56 -11.25 22.54 38.07
CA PRO A 56 -11.31 21.06 38.04
C PRO A 56 -12.16 20.47 36.89
N SER A 57 -13.01 21.28 36.25
CA SER A 57 -13.72 20.95 35.02
C SER A 57 -12.85 20.99 33.77
N ASP A 58 -11.89 21.92 33.69
CA ASP A 58 -11.00 22.10 32.54
C ASP A 58 -9.98 20.98 32.43
N ILE A 59 -9.48 20.46 33.55
CA ILE A 59 -8.58 19.29 33.52
C ILE A 59 -9.29 18.04 32.98
N ASN A 60 -10.55 17.80 33.38
CA ASN A 60 -11.36 16.69 32.88
C ASN A 60 -11.74 16.86 31.41
N ARG A 61 -12.08 18.09 31.01
CA ARG A 61 -12.35 18.43 29.61
C ARG A 61 -11.11 18.21 28.75
N LEU A 62 -9.96 18.76 29.15
CA LEU A 62 -8.69 18.62 28.45
C LEU A 62 -8.26 17.15 28.37
N GLN A 63 -8.43 16.38 29.44
CA GLN A 63 -8.14 14.94 29.44
C GLN A 63 -9.05 14.20 28.45
N THR A 64 -10.33 14.56 28.38
CA THR A 64 -11.29 13.96 27.42
C THR A 64 -10.92 14.33 25.99
N GLU A 65 -10.57 15.59 25.74
CA GLU A 65 -10.11 16.09 24.44
C GLU A 65 -8.84 15.37 24.00
N HIS A 66 -7.83 15.28 24.88
CA HIS A 66 -6.57 14.59 24.59
C HIS A 66 -6.76 13.09 24.38
N THR A 67 -7.59 12.43 25.20
CA THR A 67 -7.90 11.00 25.04
C THR A 67 -8.60 10.74 23.71
N THR A 68 -9.56 11.60 23.35
CA THR A 68 -10.30 11.48 22.09
C THR A 68 -9.39 11.76 20.89
N ALA A 69 -8.57 12.80 20.97
CA ALA A 69 -7.58 13.13 19.94
C ALA A 69 -6.57 11.99 19.77
N GLY A 70 -5.98 11.50 20.85
CA GLY A 70 -5.01 10.39 20.84
C GLY A 70 -5.62 9.07 20.35
N TYR A 71 -6.89 8.78 20.65
CA TYR A 71 -7.57 7.62 20.08
C TYR A 71 -7.75 7.76 18.56
N ARG A 72 -8.20 8.93 18.08
CA ARG A 72 -8.36 9.19 16.64
C ARG A 72 -7.03 9.14 15.89
N GLU A 73 -5.99 9.72 16.48
CA GLU A 73 -4.62 9.68 15.96
C GLU A 73 -4.10 8.24 15.94
N GLY A 74 -4.24 7.50 17.04
CA GLY A 74 -3.82 6.10 17.12
C GLY A 74 -4.47 5.20 16.08
N ILE A 75 -5.77 5.37 15.82
CA ILE A 75 -6.46 4.64 14.74
C ILE A 75 -5.95 5.05 13.36
N THR A 76 -5.70 6.34 13.13
CA THR A 76 -5.17 6.85 11.86
C THR A 76 -3.78 6.28 11.59
N VAL A 77 -2.87 6.43 12.55
CA VAL A 77 -1.48 5.94 12.46
C VAL A 77 -1.44 4.42 12.28
N SER A 78 -2.28 3.68 13.01
CA SER A 78 -2.31 2.21 12.88
C SER A 78 -2.77 1.77 11.49
N LYS A 79 -3.77 2.44 10.91
CA LYS A 79 -4.26 2.13 9.55
C LYS A 79 -3.22 2.45 8.48
N GLU A 80 -2.57 3.60 8.60
CA GLU A 80 -1.51 4.02 7.66
C GLU A 80 -0.33 3.06 7.73
N LYS A 81 0.11 2.70 8.94
CA LYS A 81 1.22 1.77 9.16
C LYS A 81 0.93 0.40 8.53
N SER A 82 -0.24 -0.19 8.80
CA SER A 82 -0.60 -1.50 8.23
C SER A 82 -0.72 -1.45 6.69
N LEU A 83 -1.14 -0.33 6.12
CA LEU A 83 -1.20 -0.16 4.66
C LEU A 83 0.20 -0.08 4.04
N GLN A 84 1.11 0.67 4.67
CA GLN A 84 2.47 0.84 4.16
C GLN A 84 3.26 -0.47 4.23
N GLU A 85 3.15 -1.21 5.33
CA GLU A 85 3.80 -2.52 5.48
C GLU A 85 3.37 -3.48 4.35
N GLY A 86 2.06 -3.58 4.06
CA GLY A 86 1.56 -4.41 2.96
C GLY A 86 2.00 -3.91 1.58
N PHE A 87 2.09 -2.59 1.37
CA PHE A 87 2.61 -2.03 0.12
C PHE A 87 4.09 -2.34 -0.06
N ASP A 88 4.91 -2.19 0.97
CA ASP A 88 6.36 -2.42 0.90
C ASP A 88 6.68 -3.89 0.61
N GLU A 89 5.94 -4.81 1.24
CA GLU A 89 6.02 -6.26 0.95
C GLU A 89 5.60 -6.56 -0.50
N GLY A 90 4.45 -6.06 -0.94
CA GLY A 90 3.97 -6.27 -2.31
C GLY A 90 4.89 -5.65 -3.37
N PHE A 91 5.42 -4.45 -3.10
CA PHE A 91 6.34 -3.74 -3.99
C PHE A 91 7.67 -4.47 -4.11
N SER A 92 8.27 -4.90 -2.99
CA SER A 92 9.55 -5.61 -3.02
C SER A 92 9.45 -6.97 -3.73
N LEU A 93 8.37 -7.72 -3.49
CA LEU A 93 8.10 -8.96 -4.23
C LEU A 93 7.88 -8.69 -5.73
N GLY A 94 7.01 -7.73 -6.06
CA GLY A 94 6.73 -7.34 -7.44
C GLY A 94 7.97 -6.85 -8.18
N ALA A 95 8.85 -6.09 -7.51
CA ALA A 95 10.13 -5.64 -8.05
C ALA A 95 11.08 -6.81 -8.32
N THR A 96 11.14 -7.79 -7.43
CA THR A 96 11.99 -8.98 -7.60
C THR A 96 11.54 -9.83 -8.79
N VAL A 97 10.23 -10.09 -8.90
CA VAL A 97 9.62 -10.80 -10.03
C VAL A 97 9.80 -10.03 -11.34
N GLY A 98 9.56 -8.71 -11.31
CA GLY A 98 9.70 -7.82 -12.46
C GLY A 98 11.15 -7.72 -12.95
N LEU A 99 12.13 -7.66 -12.03
CA LEU A 99 13.55 -7.66 -12.36
C LEU A 99 13.94 -8.94 -13.11
N LYS A 100 13.54 -10.11 -12.59
CA LYS A 100 13.83 -11.41 -13.25
C LYS A 100 13.20 -11.48 -14.63
N ALA A 101 11.94 -11.08 -14.77
CA ALA A 101 11.27 -11.02 -16.08
C ALA A 101 11.97 -10.06 -17.05
N GLY A 102 12.37 -8.88 -16.57
CA GLY A 102 13.11 -7.88 -17.35
C GLY A 102 14.47 -8.39 -17.82
N GLN A 103 15.22 -9.08 -16.96
CA GLN A 103 16.50 -9.71 -17.32
C GLN A 103 16.33 -10.76 -18.41
N LEU A 104 15.34 -11.65 -18.28
CA LEU A 104 15.05 -12.67 -19.30
C LEU A 104 14.68 -12.03 -20.66
N LEU A 105 13.82 -11.01 -20.64
CA LEU A 105 13.45 -10.28 -21.85
C LEU A 105 14.65 -9.55 -22.47
N GLY A 106 15.49 -8.91 -21.66
CA GLY A 106 16.68 -8.19 -22.12
C GLY A 106 17.69 -9.12 -22.80
N VAL A 107 17.92 -10.31 -22.25
CA VAL A 107 18.78 -11.33 -22.87
C VAL A 107 18.20 -11.79 -24.20
N LEU A 108 16.90 -12.10 -24.27
CA LEU A 108 16.25 -12.51 -25.51
C LEU A 108 16.26 -11.40 -26.57
N GLU A 109 16.10 -10.15 -26.15
CA GLU A 109 16.16 -8.98 -27.04
C GLU A 109 17.58 -8.80 -27.60
N GLY A 110 18.61 -8.92 -26.77
CA GLY A 110 20.00 -8.92 -27.22
C GLY A 110 20.30 -10.04 -28.22
N ILE A 111 19.79 -11.25 -27.96
CA ILE A 111 19.94 -12.40 -28.87
C ILE A 111 19.20 -12.15 -30.19
N ALA A 112 17.95 -11.67 -30.13
CA ALA A 112 17.15 -11.41 -31.32
C ALA A 112 17.77 -10.33 -32.21
N GLU A 113 18.32 -9.28 -31.61
CA GLU A 113 18.98 -8.20 -32.34
C GLU A 113 20.30 -8.66 -32.97
N ALA A 114 21.09 -9.49 -32.26
CA ALA A 114 22.35 -10.02 -32.75
C ALA A 114 22.19 -11.10 -33.83
N ALA A 115 21.28 -12.06 -33.61
CA ALA A 115 21.03 -13.16 -34.53
C ALA A 115 20.21 -12.74 -35.75
N ARG A 116 19.27 -11.79 -35.55
CA ARG A 116 18.40 -11.21 -36.58
C ARG A 116 17.64 -12.28 -37.39
N THR A 117 17.22 -13.34 -36.71
CA THR A 117 16.48 -14.48 -37.29
C THR A 117 14.97 -14.39 -37.02
N PRO A 118 14.11 -14.92 -37.90
CA PRO A 118 12.68 -14.96 -37.65
C PRO A 118 12.33 -15.79 -36.40
N GLU A 119 13.09 -16.85 -36.14
CA GLU A 119 12.88 -17.71 -34.96
C GLU A 119 13.08 -16.94 -33.65
N THR A 120 14.19 -16.20 -33.51
CA THR A 120 14.48 -15.42 -32.29
C THR A 120 13.48 -14.28 -32.08
N THR A 121 13.02 -13.64 -33.14
CA THR A 121 11.96 -12.62 -33.04
C THR A 121 10.60 -13.20 -32.64
N THR A 122 10.24 -14.39 -33.12
CA THR A 122 9.01 -15.08 -32.67
C THR A 122 9.10 -15.49 -31.20
N LEU A 123 10.27 -15.97 -30.78
CA LEU A 123 10.53 -16.35 -29.39
C LEU A 123 10.43 -15.14 -28.46
N LEU A 124 11.01 -13.99 -28.86
CA LEU A 124 10.92 -12.74 -28.11
C LEU A 124 9.47 -12.26 -27.98
N ASN A 125 8.66 -12.35 -29.04
CA ASN A 125 7.26 -11.94 -28.98
C ASN A 125 6.45 -12.82 -28.01
N GLN A 126 6.68 -14.13 -28.02
CA GLN A 126 6.06 -15.05 -27.05
C GLN A 126 6.49 -14.73 -25.62
N ALA A 127 7.78 -14.44 -25.40
CA ALA A 127 8.28 -14.05 -24.10
C ALA A 127 7.65 -12.74 -23.62
N ARG A 128 7.48 -11.75 -24.49
CA ARG A 128 6.84 -10.46 -24.17
C ARG A 128 5.37 -10.62 -23.78
N GLU A 129 4.66 -11.55 -24.39
CA GLU A 129 3.27 -11.85 -24.03
C GLU A 129 3.18 -12.57 -22.68
N ASP A 130 3.93 -13.67 -22.52
CA ASP A 130 3.94 -14.49 -21.31
C ASP A 130 4.48 -13.71 -20.09
N LEU A 131 5.61 -13.02 -20.23
CA LEU A 131 6.26 -12.22 -19.18
C LEU A 131 5.69 -10.79 -19.08
N SER A 132 4.57 -10.50 -19.72
CA SER A 132 3.86 -9.24 -19.50
C SER A 132 3.33 -9.16 -18.07
N ILE A 133 3.09 -7.94 -17.58
CA ILE A 133 2.45 -7.72 -16.26
C ILE A 133 1.15 -8.52 -16.14
N LYS A 134 0.36 -8.58 -17.22
CA LYS A 134 -0.90 -9.35 -17.27
C LYS A 134 -0.69 -10.85 -17.24
N GLY A 135 0.47 -11.35 -17.68
CA GLY A 135 0.83 -12.76 -17.69
C GLY A 135 1.41 -13.23 -16.35
N ILE A 136 2.33 -12.45 -15.79
CA ILE A 136 3.00 -12.73 -14.52
C ILE A 136 2.03 -12.59 -13.34
N PHE A 137 1.18 -11.57 -13.32
CA PHE A 137 0.23 -11.32 -12.24
C PHE A 137 -1.16 -11.91 -12.50
N LYS A 138 -1.24 -13.05 -13.20
CA LYS A 138 -2.51 -13.77 -13.38
C LYS A 138 -3.04 -14.29 -12.05
N ALA A 139 -4.36 -14.27 -11.91
CA ALA A 139 -5.07 -14.85 -10.77
C ALA A 139 -4.85 -16.37 -10.60
N ASP A 140 -4.29 -17.04 -11.61
CA ASP A 140 -3.88 -18.45 -11.51
C ASP A 140 -2.69 -18.63 -10.55
N TYR A 141 -1.78 -17.64 -10.49
CA TYR A 141 -0.55 -17.70 -9.69
C TYR A 141 -0.66 -16.93 -8.37
N TRP A 142 -1.56 -15.95 -8.31
CA TRP A 142 -1.74 -15.05 -7.17
C TRP A 142 -3.16 -15.14 -6.60
N ALA A 143 -3.28 -15.11 -5.28
CA ALA A 143 -4.54 -15.00 -4.56
C ALA A 143 -4.92 -13.52 -4.34
N GLU A 144 -6.19 -13.27 -3.96
CA GLU A 144 -6.71 -11.92 -3.74
C GLU A 144 -6.07 -11.22 -2.54
N ASP A 145 -5.47 -11.99 -1.63
CA ASP A 145 -4.70 -11.52 -0.49
C ASP A 145 -3.26 -11.11 -0.82
N GLY A 146 -2.81 -11.33 -2.08
CA GLY A 146 -1.44 -11.04 -2.52
C GLY A 146 -0.48 -12.23 -2.35
N ASN A 147 -0.93 -13.36 -1.82
CA ASN A 147 -0.09 -14.54 -1.64
C ASN A 147 0.02 -15.36 -2.93
N TRP A 148 1.15 -16.05 -3.09
CA TRP A 148 1.38 -16.94 -4.23
C TRP A 148 0.73 -18.32 -4.02
N LYS A 149 0.28 -18.95 -5.11
CA LYS A 149 -0.42 -20.25 -5.12
C LYS A 149 0.48 -21.45 -5.48
N TYR A 150 1.72 -21.21 -5.87
CA TYR A 150 2.65 -22.24 -6.33
C TYR A 150 3.65 -22.66 -5.25
N GLU A 151 4.23 -23.85 -5.39
CA GLU A 151 5.20 -24.38 -4.43
C GLU A 151 6.57 -23.72 -4.63
N VAL A 152 7.08 -23.09 -3.57
CA VAL A 152 8.42 -22.50 -3.49
C VAL A 152 9.27 -23.40 -2.61
N LYS A 153 10.35 -23.95 -3.18
CA LYS A 153 11.32 -24.76 -2.42
C LYS A 153 12.48 -23.87 -2.00
N ALA A 154 12.50 -23.50 -0.72
CA ALA A 154 13.65 -22.87 -0.07
C ALA A 154 14.27 -23.86 0.92
N GLU A 155 15.59 -23.79 1.10
CA GLU A 155 16.32 -24.61 2.09
C GLU A 155 16.08 -24.10 3.52
N ASP A 156 15.97 -22.77 3.67
CA ASP A 156 15.72 -22.06 4.93
C ASP A 156 14.44 -21.18 4.80
N ASP A 157 14.52 -19.90 5.19
CA ASP A 157 13.44 -18.93 5.04
C ASP A 157 13.22 -18.59 3.57
N VAL A 158 11.96 -18.62 3.12
CA VAL A 158 11.59 -18.27 1.75
C VAL A 158 11.85 -16.79 1.51
N VAL A 159 12.81 -16.48 0.63
CA VAL A 159 13.10 -15.11 0.21
C VAL A 159 12.29 -14.78 -1.04
N PHE A 160 11.99 -13.50 -1.29
CA PHE A 160 11.31 -13.06 -2.52
C PHE A 160 12.02 -13.49 -3.81
N ALA A 161 13.33 -13.68 -3.77
CA ALA A 161 14.10 -14.23 -4.89
C ALA A 161 13.67 -15.67 -5.22
N ASP A 162 13.49 -16.51 -4.21
CA ASP A 162 13.05 -17.89 -4.38
C ASP A 162 11.63 -17.95 -4.92
N VAL A 163 10.76 -17.05 -4.45
CA VAL A 163 9.38 -16.91 -4.95
C VAL A 163 9.40 -16.54 -6.43
N ALA A 164 10.22 -15.56 -6.82
CA ALA A 164 10.35 -15.17 -8.22
C ALA A 164 10.89 -16.31 -9.10
N ASP A 165 11.89 -17.05 -8.64
CA ASP A 165 12.48 -18.17 -9.38
C ASP A 165 11.54 -19.38 -9.46
N ALA A 166 10.68 -19.57 -8.47
CA ALA A 166 9.65 -20.59 -8.46
C ALA A 166 8.44 -20.24 -9.35
N HIS A 167 8.27 -18.98 -9.76
CA HIS A 167 7.14 -18.55 -10.57
C HIS A 167 7.08 -19.36 -11.89
N PRO A 168 5.94 -20.00 -12.24
CA PRO A 168 5.88 -20.97 -13.34
C PRO A 168 6.34 -20.41 -14.71
N LEU A 169 5.96 -19.17 -15.02
CA LEU A 169 6.40 -18.52 -16.26
C LEU A 169 7.87 -18.12 -16.22
N ILE A 170 8.37 -17.62 -15.09
CA ILE A 170 9.79 -17.24 -14.97
C ILE A 170 10.63 -18.49 -15.13
N ARG A 171 10.32 -19.56 -14.39
CA ARG A 171 11.01 -20.84 -14.49
C ARG A 171 11.02 -21.41 -15.91
N LYS A 172 9.88 -21.40 -16.61
CA LYS A 172 9.78 -21.82 -18.01
C LYS A 172 10.74 -21.03 -18.89
N TRP A 173 10.70 -19.70 -18.79
CA TRP A 173 11.51 -18.83 -19.63
C TRP A 173 12.98 -18.83 -19.25
N THR A 174 13.33 -19.02 -17.98
CA THR A 174 14.72 -19.23 -17.53
C THR A 174 15.35 -20.40 -18.25
N VAL A 175 14.66 -21.55 -18.33
CA VAL A 175 15.17 -22.73 -19.05
C VAL A 175 15.39 -22.42 -20.53
N ILE A 176 14.41 -21.80 -21.19
CA ILE A 176 14.51 -21.44 -22.61
C ILE A 176 15.66 -20.46 -22.86
N VAL A 177 15.81 -19.46 -21.99
CA VAL A 177 16.87 -18.45 -22.10
C VAL A 177 18.24 -19.08 -21.87
N ASP A 178 18.38 -19.95 -20.88
CA ASP A 178 19.64 -20.65 -20.61
C ASP A 178 20.05 -21.55 -21.79
N GLU A 179 19.09 -22.21 -22.45
CA GLU A 179 19.35 -22.95 -23.69
C GLU A 179 19.84 -22.03 -24.82
N GLN A 180 19.24 -20.86 -25.00
CA GLN A 180 19.70 -19.89 -25.99
C GLN A 180 21.08 -19.31 -25.63
N VAL A 181 21.31 -18.96 -24.38
CA VAL A 181 22.62 -18.48 -23.89
C VAL A 181 23.71 -19.52 -24.17
N ALA A 182 23.43 -20.80 -23.91
CA ALA A 182 24.37 -21.89 -24.20
C ALA A 182 24.60 -22.07 -25.71
N LEU A 183 23.55 -21.98 -26.53
CA LEU A 183 23.64 -22.08 -27.98
C LEU A 183 24.52 -20.97 -28.58
N TRP A 184 24.33 -19.74 -28.11
CA TRP A 184 25.07 -18.57 -28.59
C TRP A 184 26.38 -18.31 -27.84
N ARG A 185 26.70 -19.14 -26.83
CA ARG A 185 27.89 -19.02 -25.95
C ARG A 185 28.04 -17.62 -25.34
N ILE A 186 26.94 -17.07 -24.87
CA ILE A 186 26.92 -15.74 -24.24
C ILE A 186 27.51 -15.86 -22.84
N ASP A 187 28.52 -15.05 -22.55
CA ASP A 187 29.07 -14.93 -21.20
C ASP A 187 28.18 -14.00 -20.36
N ARG A 188 27.45 -14.57 -19.41
CA ARG A 188 26.56 -13.81 -18.52
C ARG A 188 27.35 -13.01 -17.48
N GLY A 189 28.59 -13.40 -17.16
CA GLY A 189 29.40 -12.70 -16.16
C GLY A 189 29.72 -11.26 -16.55
N VAL A 190 29.75 -10.98 -17.86
CA VAL A 190 29.94 -9.61 -18.39
C VAL A 190 28.79 -8.67 -18.00
N LEU A 191 27.58 -9.20 -17.81
CA LEU A 191 26.40 -8.39 -17.46
C LEU A 191 26.30 -8.13 -15.95
N ASP A 192 26.96 -8.94 -15.12
CA ASP A 192 26.90 -8.84 -13.67
C ASP A 192 27.96 -7.88 -13.09
N ASP A 193 29.03 -7.57 -13.85
CA ASP A 193 30.14 -6.68 -13.44
C ASP A 193 29.76 -5.18 -13.38
N GLU A 194 28.56 -4.78 -13.86
CA GLU A 194 28.13 -3.37 -13.97
C GLU A 194 26.96 -2.97 -13.04
N MET A 195 26.56 -3.80 -12.07
CA MET A 195 25.85 -3.27 -10.89
C MET A 195 26.88 -2.59 -9.96
N GLY A 196 27.34 -1.43 -10.40
CA GLY A 196 28.26 -0.54 -9.69
C GLY A 196 27.81 -0.30 -8.26
N GLU A 197 28.79 -0.03 -7.39
CA GLU A 197 28.64 0.42 -6.00
C GLU A 197 27.23 0.97 -5.74
N ARG A 198 26.40 0.21 -5.01
CA ARG A 198 25.23 0.81 -4.37
C ARG A 198 25.78 2.00 -3.61
N VAL A 199 25.28 3.19 -3.93
CA VAL A 199 25.53 4.40 -3.16
C VAL A 199 24.79 4.25 -1.81
N GLU A 200 25.22 3.32 -0.97
CA GLU A 200 24.99 3.37 0.46
C GLU A 200 25.92 4.46 1.01
N GLY A 201 25.42 5.69 1.02
CA GLY A 201 26.23 6.79 1.56
C GLY A 201 25.64 8.19 1.43
N VAL A 202 24.33 8.36 1.26
CA VAL A 202 23.71 9.70 1.31
C VAL A 202 22.48 9.67 2.21
N LEU A 203 22.63 9.21 3.45
CA LEU A 203 21.74 9.51 4.56
C LEU A 203 22.59 9.51 5.84
N ASP A 204 23.30 10.61 6.09
CA ASP A 204 23.61 11.12 7.43
C ASP A 204 24.55 12.33 7.33
N GLU A 205 23.98 13.50 7.04
CA GLU A 205 24.55 14.75 7.56
C GLU A 205 23.50 15.41 8.45
N PRO A 206 23.73 15.52 9.77
CA PRO A 206 22.88 16.34 10.62
C PRO A 206 23.15 17.81 10.28
N LEU A 207 22.09 18.52 9.91
CA LEU A 207 22.09 19.98 9.79
C LEU A 207 22.50 20.59 11.15
N VAL A 208 23.69 21.20 11.18
CA VAL A 208 24.13 22.12 12.24
C VAL A 208 23.66 23.53 11.92
#